data_AF-A0A3M7N2Q8-F1
#
_entry.id   AF-A0A3M7N2Q8-F1
#
_cell.length_a   1.000
_cell.length_b   1.000
_cell.length_c   1.000
_cell.angle_alpha   90.00
_cell.angle_beta   90.00
_cell.angle_gamma   90.00
#
_symmetry.space_group_name_H-M   'P 1'
#
loop_
_entity.id
_entity.type
_entity.pdbx_description
1 polymer ?
#
loop_
_entity_poly.entity_id
_entity_poly.type
_entity_poly.pdbx_seq_one_letter_code
_entity_poly.pdbx_strand_id
1 'polypeptide(L)'
;MTLSRQQAFQQLRPPCVALSSVALRFKGHQAPVKDVLHALQDGSNALTLLGEQNALDEKLAEYAFFPLTHIFNEAQRLSSSCLEVAIKCVIVLVTKGWRHHLSPDLAKQLLILMTLVTVPDSAKEASPEEVKVAALECIDAIVLQLSGRPDSRHLFNDIGTKKLVDQMVYMMLDTISESESEQIQIAAAEALLHLLAVVSNRVMLASVLPSTASALTKVLKKSPSARRTRKVLVSYLRVLKSILHSVLADAVVYPLEDGPSDASGTLGEDQKTALGTSWLRATAPQVKLILLQVTKLRGHESSDVRRALADLCFMIAKDCATSLSDSTSVVVETLLYIGSLEEEKGISLELEQLAISDSRIADVIRTNFDRSSSDMLVDNVDYLINAVALKLNSFDVSPQAPQVVLMMLRLCGARIVPYLDDTVESIFSALNNFHGYPRLVELLFQVLKGVVQESKEQSDLTITNASAARDHTTTDRRIFQISDIVNDLRRRKSRKRDFEEDGDLQPAPHRPWREQAKEQADEQPPSGIQDDNQDDMSEGMGASDPGPKDDDPLKSYEASSVKARDRVQQLEDLVIQMVDAARSVKTDLSRTPLPTTATGKDHVTPGDGRLEQNGKYVG
;
A
#
# COMPACT_ATOMS: atom_id res chain seq x y z
N MET A 1 15.69 32.99 -30.51
CA MET A 1 15.28 34.34 -30.95
C MET A 1 13.80 34.46 -30.67
N THR A 2 13.38 35.35 -29.77
CA THR A 2 11.96 35.56 -29.46
C THR A 2 11.31 36.32 -30.62
N LEU A 3 10.24 35.77 -31.17
CA LEU A 3 9.50 36.39 -32.27
C LEU A 3 8.89 37.71 -31.77
N SER A 4 8.94 38.78 -32.57
CA SER A 4 8.35 40.05 -32.14
C SER A 4 6.83 39.94 -32.07
N ARG A 5 6.19 40.63 -31.12
CA ARG A 5 4.73 40.62 -30.94
C ARG A 5 3.96 40.95 -32.22
N GLN A 6 4.48 41.87 -33.04
CA GLN A 6 3.88 42.24 -34.32
C GLN A 6 3.91 41.09 -35.33
N GLN A 7 5.01 40.35 -35.39
CA GLN A 7 5.13 39.17 -36.26
C GLN A 7 4.24 38.03 -35.75
N ALA A 8 4.14 37.81 -34.44
CA ALA A 8 3.21 36.84 -33.86
C ALA A 8 1.75 37.19 -34.19
N PHE A 9 1.37 38.46 -34.10
CA PHE A 9 0.05 38.93 -34.51
C PHE A 9 -0.21 38.73 -36.00
N GLN A 10 0.77 39.00 -36.87
CA GLN A 10 0.64 38.80 -38.31
C GLN A 10 0.41 37.32 -38.68
N GLN A 11 0.98 36.39 -37.92
CA GLN A 11 0.76 34.95 -38.10
C GLN A 11 -0.59 34.49 -37.55
N LEU A 12 -1.02 35.04 -36.41
CA LEU A 12 -2.26 34.64 -35.73
C LEU A 12 -3.53 35.27 -36.34
N ARG A 13 -3.41 36.47 -36.94
CA ARG A 13 -4.56 37.21 -37.47
C ARG A 13 -5.30 36.48 -38.60
N PRO A 14 -4.66 35.98 -39.68
CA PRO A 14 -5.37 35.30 -40.76
C PRO A 14 -6.23 34.11 -40.29
N PRO A 15 -5.73 33.15 -39.49
CA PRO A 15 -6.56 32.02 -39.05
C PRO A 15 -7.67 32.44 -38.08
N CYS A 16 -7.43 33.40 -37.17
CA CYS A 16 -8.49 33.89 -36.27
C CYS A 16 -9.63 34.63 -37.01
N VAL A 17 -9.30 35.42 -38.04
CA VAL A 17 -10.31 36.10 -38.87
C VAL A 17 -11.09 35.09 -39.70
N ALA A 18 -10.41 34.11 -40.30
CA ALA A 18 -11.06 33.02 -41.03
C ALA A 18 -12.03 32.26 -40.10
N LEU A 19 -11.57 31.83 -38.92
CA LEU A 19 -12.39 31.14 -37.93
C LEU A 19 -13.61 31.96 -37.49
N SER A 20 -13.43 33.25 -37.19
CA SER A 20 -14.55 34.13 -36.82
C SER A 20 -15.59 34.23 -37.96
N SER A 21 -15.14 34.40 -39.20
CA SER A 21 -16.02 34.51 -40.36
C SER A 21 -16.83 33.22 -40.59
N VAL A 22 -16.19 32.06 -40.48
CA VAL A 22 -16.83 30.76 -40.65
C VAL A 22 -17.77 30.47 -39.48
N ALA A 23 -17.38 30.79 -38.24
CA ALA A 23 -18.22 30.63 -37.06
C ALA A 23 -19.53 31.45 -37.15
N LEU A 24 -19.44 32.71 -37.61
CA LEU A 24 -20.62 33.56 -37.82
C LEU A 24 -21.53 33.04 -38.93
N ARG A 25 -20.95 32.56 -40.03
CA ARG A 25 -21.72 31.92 -41.12
C ARG A 25 -22.38 30.62 -40.66
N PHE A 26 -21.69 29.81 -39.86
CA PHE A 26 -22.23 28.58 -39.28
C PHE A 26 -23.42 28.86 -38.36
N LYS A 27 -23.31 29.88 -37.50
CA LYS A 27 -24.42 30.38 -36.69
C LYS A 27 -25.62 30.76 -37.56
N GLY A 28 -25.37 31.43 -38.69
CA GLY A 28 -26.35 31.75 -39.72
C GLY A 28 -26.83 30.58 -40.59
N HIS A 29 -26.41 29.34 -40.33
CA HIS A 29 -26.71 28.13 -41.15
C HIS A 29 -26.18 28.19 -42.59
N GLN A 30 -25.16 29.01 -42.85
CA GLN A 30 -24.58 29.28 -44.17
C GLN A 30 -23.18 28.66 -44.37
N ALA A 31 -22.75 27.82 -43.43
CA ALA A 31 -21.51 27.06 -43.53
C ALA A 31 -21.71 25.65 -42.93
N PRO A 32 -21.10 24.60 -43.51
CA PRO A 32 -21.10 23.26 -42.94
C PRO A 32 -20.13 23.15 -41.75
N VAL A 33 -20.34 22.15 -40.89
CA VAL A 33 -19.46 21.86 -39.74
C VAL A 33 -18.01 21.59 -40.16
N LYS A 34 -17.79 21.01 -41.35
CA LYS A 34 -16.45 20.70 -41.87
C LYS A 34 -15.59 21.95 -42.09
N ASP A 35 -16.19 23.05 -42.56
CA ASP A 35 -15.48 24.31 -42.77
C ASP A 35 -15.05 24.91 -41.43
N VAL A 36 -15.90 24.78 -40.40
CA VAL A 36 -15.58 25.18 -39.02
C VAL A 36 -14.40 24.36 -38.51
N LEU A 37 -14.40 23.04 -38.72
CA LEU A 37 -13.31 22.16 -38.29
C LEU A 37 -11.98 22.54 -38.93
N HIS A 38 -11.95 22.77 -40.25
CA HIS A 38 -10.72 23.16 -40.96
C HIS A 38 -10.18 24.49 -40.45
N ALA A 39 -11.05 25.52 -40.34
CA ALA A 39 -10.62 26.82 -39.83
C ALA A 39 -10.12 26.76 -38.38
N LEU A 40 -10.70 25.86 -37.58
CA LEU A 40 -10.30 25.63 -36.19
C LEU A 40 -8.96 24.89 -36.09
N GLN A 41 -8.72 23.92 -36.98
CA GLN A 41 -7.42 23.23 -37.10
C GLN A 41 -6.32 24.20 -37.52
N ASP A 42 -6.58 25.07 -38.49
CA ASP A 42 -5.63 26.12 -38.90
C ASP A 42 -5.29 27.06 -37.74
N GLY A 43 -6.31 27.48 -36.98
CA GLY A 43 -6.13 28.27 -35.76
C GLY A 43 -5.35 27.54 -34.67
N SER A 44 -5.64 26.25 -34.45
CA SER A 44 -4.97 25.41 -33.46
C SER A 44 -3.48 25.22 -33.79
N ASN A 45 -3.16 24.98 -35.06
CA ASN A 45 -1.78 24.84 -35.54
C ASN A 45 -0.99 26.14 -35.35
N ALA A 46 -1.59 27.29 -35.70
CA ALA A 46 -0.96 28.59 -35.51
C ALA A 46 -0.73 28.91 -34.02
N LEU A 47 -1.71 28.61 -33.15
CA LEU A 47 -1.57 28.80 -31.70
C LEU A 47 -0.49 27.90 -31.10
N THR A 48 -0.43 26.63 -31.52
CA THR A 48 0.57 25.68 -31.03
C THR A 48 1.98 26.14 -31.40
N LEU A 49 2.21 26.52 -32.67
CA LEU A 49 3.49 27.04 -33.15
C LEU A 49 3.94 28.28 -32.37
N LEU A 50 3.05 29.25 -32.18
CA LEU A 50 3.37 30.47 -31.42
C LEU A 50 3.56 30.19 -29.92
N GLY A 51 2.86 29.20 -29.37
CA GLY A 51 3.01 28.74 -28.00
C GLY A 51 4.37 28.11 -27.74
N GLU A 52 4.86 27.26 -28.64
CA GLU A 52 6.20 26.66 -28.59
C GLU A 52 7.32 27.70 -28.64
N GLN A 53 7.10 28.76 -29.43
CA GLN A 53 8.03 29.89 -29.55
C GLN A 53 7.95 30.87 -28.39
N ASN A 54 7.08 30.64 -27.41
CA ASN A 54 6.77 31.57 -26.31
C ASN A 54 6.42 32.99 -26.80
N ALA A 55 5.77 33.09 -27.96
CA ALA A 55 5.43 34.34 -28.62
C ALA A 55 4.00 34.84 -28.32
N LEU A 56 3.20 34.07 -27.57
CA LEU A 56 1.86 34.43 -27.13
C LEU A 56 1.93 35.29 -25.86
N ASP A 57 1.18 36.41 -25.86
CA ASP A 57 0.95 37.27 -24.71
C ASP A 57 -0.55 37.32 -24.34
N GLU A 58 -0.88 37.95 -23.22
CA GLU A 58 -2.25 38.11 -22.72
C GLU A 58 -3.22 38.67 -23.78
N LYS A 59 -2.77 39.70 -24.52
CA LYS A 59 -3.61 40.38 -25.52
C LYS A 59 -3.83 39.54 -26.77
N LEU A 60 -2.82 38.79 -27.20
CA LEU A 60 -2.96 37.82 -28.30
C LEU A 60 -3.85 36.66 -27.88
N ALA A 61 -3.79 36.25 -26.61
CA ALA A 61 -4.66 35.21 -26.09
C ALA A 61 -6.13 35.64 -26.07
N GLU A 62 -6.43 36.86 -25.60
CA GLU A 62 -7.78 37.45 -25.68
C GLU A 62 -8.28 37.55 -27.13
N TYR A 63 -7.41 38.00 -28.04
CA TYR A 63 -7.74 38.10 -29.45
C TYR A 63 -8.07 36.73 -30.08
N ALA A 64 -7.30 35.70 -29.78
CA ALA A 64 -7.54 34.34 -30.27
C ALA A 64 -8.71 33.64 -29.56
N PHE A 65 -9.03 34.02 -28.32
CA PHE A 65 -10.19 33.49 -27.62
C PHE A 65 -11.51 34.02 -28.17
N PHE A 66 -11.55 35.26 -28.68
CA PHE A 66 -12.75 35.86 -29.26
C PHE A 66 -13.49 34.96 -30.28
N PRO A 67 -12.84 34.41 -31.34
CA PRO A 67 -13.52 33.50 -32.25
C PRO A 67 -13.96 32.19 -31.58
N LEU A 68 -13.23 31.69 -30.59
CA LEU A 68 -13.60 30.47 -29.84
C LEU A 68 -14.90 30.66 -29.04
N THR A 69 -15.17 31.86 -28.52
CA THR A 69 -16.44 32.16 -27.85
C THR A 69 -17.64 31.92 -28.77
N HIS A 70 -17.53 32.24 -30.07
CA HIS A 70 -18.59 31.94 -31.04
C HIS A 70 -18.76 30.44 -31.28
N ILE A 71 -17.68 29.67 -31.24
CA ILE A 71 -17.70 28.21 -31.36
C ILE A 71 -18.40 27.58 -30.16
N PHE A 72 -18.03 27.96 -28.93
CA PHE A 72 -18.64 27.40 -27.72
C PHE A 72 -20.13 27.74 -27.57
N ASN A 73 -20.56 28.92 -28.05
CA ASN A 73 -21.98 29.27 -28.06
C ASN A 73 -22.83 28.33 -28.94
N GLU A 74 -22.25 27.72 -29.97
CA GLU A 74 -22.92 26.77 -30.86
C GLU A 74 -22.51 25.32 -30.56
N ALA A 75 -21.96 25.04 -29.37
CA ALA A 75 -21.38 23.73 -29.02
C ALA A 75 -22.34 22.54 -29.24
N GLN A 76 -23.65 22.76 -29.08
CA GLN A 76 -24.69 21.74 -29.27
C GLN A 76 -24.89 21.32 -30.74
N ARG A 77 -24.47 22.14 -31.71
CA ARG A 77 -24.62 21.89 -33.16
C ARG A 77 -23.33 21.42 -33.82
N LEU A 78 -22.22 21.44 -33.08
CA LEU A 78 -20.89 21.11 -33.58
C LEU A 78 -20.60 19.61 -33.40
N SER A 79 -19.69 19.09 -34.22
CA SER A 79 -19.17 17.73 -34.04
C SER A 79 -18.22 17.65 -32.84
N SER A 80 -18.09 16.46 -32.27
CA SER A 80 -17.14 16.12 -31.20
C SER A 80 -15.71 16.60 -31.49
N SER A 81 -15.21 16.35 -32.70
CA SER A 81 -13.87 16.77 -33.13
C SER A 81 -13.70 18.31 -33.13
N CYS A 82 -14.76 19.08 -33.42
CA CYS A 82 -14.68 20.54 -33.33
C CYS A 82 -14.55 20.99 -31.87
N LEU A 83 -15.31 20.37 -30.96
CA LEU A 83 -15.23 20.68 -29.53
C LEU A 83 -13.87 20.31 -28.96
N GLU A 84 -13.34 19.14 -29.31
CA GLU A 84 -12.01 18.69 -28.90
C GLU A 84 -10.92 19.69 -29.31
N VAL A 85 -10.86 20.07 -30.60
CA VAL A 85 -9.85 21.03 -31.08
C VAL A 85 -10.05 22.41 -30.45
N ALA A 86 -11.29 22.85 -30.23
CA ALA A 86 -11.57 24.13 -29.57
C ALA A 86 -11.06 24.15 -28.13
N ILE A 87 -11.28 23.07 -27.37
CA ILE A 87 -10.79 22.94 -26.00
C ILE A 87 -9.25 22.89 -25.99
N LYS A 88 -8.62 22.16 -26.93
CA LYS A 88 -7.15 22.16 -27.08
C LYS A 88 -6.59 23.55 -27.36
N CYS A 89 -7.27 24.37 -28.17
CA CYS A 89 -6.91 25.77 -28.33
C CYS A 89 -6.95 26.52 -27.00
N VAL A 90 -8.01 26.34 -26.20
CA VAL A 90 -8.12 26.95 -24.86
C VAL A 90 -6.99 26.51 -23.94
N ILE A 91 -6.59 25.22 -23.95
CA ILE A 91 -5.43 24.72 -23.18
C ILE A 91 -4.16 25.51 -23.55
N VAL A 92 -3.89 25.72 -24.84
CA VAL A 92 -2.74 26.52 -25.29
C VAL A 92 -2.85 27.96 -24.82
N LEU A 93 -4.04 28.58 -24.91
CA LEU A 93 -4.25 29.95 -24.45
C LEU A 93 -4.03 30.08 -22.93
N VAL A 94 -4.50 29.14 -22.13
CA VAL A 94 -4.30 29.11 -20.68
C VAL A 94 -2.83 28.92 -20.32
N THR A 95 -2.17 27.91 -20.90
CA THR A 95 -0.81 27.51 -20.51
C THR A 95 0.29 28.37 -21.12
N LYS A 96 0.08 28.94 -22.31
CA LYS A 96 1.11 29.71 -23.06
C LYS A 96 0.76 31.17 -23.26
N GLY A 97 -0.52 31.53 -23.32
CA GLY A 97 -1.00 32.90 -23.54
C GLY A 97 -1.18 33.67 -22.23
N TRP A 98 -2.26 33.40 -21.51
CA TRP A 98 -2.59 34.09 -20.25
C TRP A 98 -1.62 33.75 -19.12
N ARG A 99 -1.28 32.46 -18.93
CA ARG A 99 -0.41 32.01 -17.83
C ARG A 99 -0.91 32.53 -16.47
N HIS A 100 -0.05 33.16 -15.68
CA HIS A 100 -0.38 33.81 -14.40
C HIS A 100 -1.29 35.04 -14.52
N HIS A 101 -1.55 35.55 -15.73
CA HIS A 101 -2.47 36.68 -15.98
C HIS A 101 -3.91 36.25 -16.27
N LEU A 102 -4.22 34.95 -16.17
CA LEU A 102 -5.61 34.47 -16.34
C LEU A 102 -6.51 35.10 -15.27
N SER A 103 -7.55 35.83 -15.69
CA SER A 103 -8.46 36.48 -14.74
C SER A 103 -9.32 35.45 -13.98
N PRO A 104 -9.57 35.63 -12.67
CA PRO A 104 -10.40 34.70 -11.89
C PRO A 104 -11.81 34.51 -12.45
N ASP A 105 -12.44 35.57 -12.97
CA ASP A 105 -13.78 35.51 -13.55
C ASP A 105 -13.83 34.66 -14.82
N LEU A 106 -12.86 34.85 -15.73
CA LEU A 106 -12.75 34.04 -16.94
C LEU A 106 -12.46 32.59 -16.57
N ALA A 107 -11.55 32.35 -15.63
CA ALA A 107 -11.24 31.01 -15.17
C ALA A 107 -12.46 30.30 -14.59
N LYS A 108 -13.27 30.99 -13.77
CA LYS A 108 -14.53 30.45 -13.25
C LYS A 108 -15.50 30.06 -14.37
N GLN A 109 -15.66 30.92 -15.38
CA GLN A 109 -16.52 30.62 -16.53
C GLN A 109 -16.03 29.41 -17.33
N LEU A 110 -14.71 29.31 -17.55
CA LEU A 110 -14.11 28.17 -18.24
C LEU A 110 -14.25 26.87 -17.43
N LEU A 111 -14.04 26.90 -16.11
CA LEU A 111 -14.25 25.73 -15.24
C LEU A 111 -15.70 25.24 -15.28
N ILE A 112 -16.67 26.15 -15.24
CA ILE A 112 -18.10 25.81 -15.39
C ILE A 112 -18.35 25.17 -16.75
N LEU A 113 -17.84 25.79 -17.83
CA LEU A 113 -18.00 25.28 -19.20
C LEU A 113 -17.43 23.86 -19.34
N MET A 114 -16.18 23.63 -18.91
CA MET A 114 -15.54 22.32 -19.02
C MET A 114 -16.26 21.26 -18.17
N THR A 115 -16.71 21.63 -16.98
CA THR A 115 -17.52 20.74 -16.12
C THR A 115 -18.81 20.33 -16.82
N LEU A 116 -19.52 21.28 -17.46
CA LEU A 116 -20.75 20.99 -18.20
C LEU A 116 -20.50 20.11 -19.44
N VAL A 117 -19.35 20.21 -20.09
CA VAL A 117 -18.97 19.36 -21.23
C VAL A 117 -18.66 17.92 -20.78
N THR A 118 -18.11 17.75 -19.58
CA THR A 118 -17.79 16.41 -19.04
C THR A 118 -19.02 15.67 -18.49
N VAL A 119 -19.98 16.38 -17.90
CA VAL A 119 -21.18 15.77 -17.30
C VAL A 119 -22.17 15.41 -18.41
N PRO A 120 -22.61 14.14 -18.52
CA PRO A 120 -23.69 13.79 -19.44
C PRO A 120 -24.98 14.46 -18.99
N ASP A 121 -25.60 15.23 -19.88
CA ASP A 121 -26.98 15.68 -19.68
C ASP A 121 -27.87 14.43 -19.74
N SER A 122 -28.73 14.22 -18.75
CA SER A 122 -29.50 12.97 -18.54
C SER A 122 -30.42 12.56 -19.71
N ALA A 123 -30.46 13.36 -20.76
CA ALA A 123 -31.23 13.17 -21.99
C ALA A 123 -30.37 13.10 -23.28
N LYS A 124 -29.03 13.15 -23.19
CA LYS A 124 -28.12 13.11 -24.36
C LYS A 124 -27.11 11.96 -24.27
N GLU A 125 -26.70 11.48 -25.44
CA GLU A 125 -25.61 10.51 -25.60
C GLU A 125 -24.39 10.94 -24.80
N ALA A 126 -23.71 9.96 -24.18
CA ALA A 126 -22.50 10.18 -23.40
C ALA A 126 -21.51 11.04 -24.20
N SER A 127 -20.90 12.04 -23.56
CA SER A 127 -19.92 12.87 -24.27
C SER A 127 -18.76 11.98 -24.78
N PRO A 128 -18.30 12.21 -26.03
CA PRO A 128 -17.21 11.46 -26.64
C PRO A 128 -15.97 11.45 -25.75
N GLU A 129 -15.22 10.35 -25.79
CA GLU A 129 -14.06 10.16 -24.93
C GLU A 129 -13.00 11.26 -25.11
N GLU A 130 -12.74 11.66 -26.35
CA GLU A 130 -11.72 12.66 -26.67
C GLU A 130 -12.07 14.05 -26.12
N VAL A 131 -13.37 14.39 -26.14
CA VAL A 131 -13.88 15.65 -25.60
C VAL A 131 -13.78 15.67 -24.08
N LYS A 132 -14.08 14.54 -23.42
CA LYS A 132 -13.94 14.39 -21.96
C LYS A 132 -12.50 14.55 -21.52
N VAL A 133 -11.55 13.89 -22.20
CA VAL A 133 -10.12 14.03 -21.91
C VAL A 133 -9.68 15.49 -22.04
N ALA A 134 -9.98 16.13 -23.18
CA ALA A 134 -9.59 17.52 -23.42
C ALA A 134 -10.19 18.47 -22.37
N ALA A 135 -11.44 18.26 -21.95
CA ALA A 135 -12.08 19.07 -20.92
C ALA A 135 -11.41 18.91 -19.54
N LEU A 136 -11.05 17.67 -19.15
CA LEU A 136 -10.33 17.39 -17.91
C LEU A 136 -8.93 18.00 -17.92
N GLU A 137 -8.18 17.85 -19.01
CA GLU A 137 -6.87 18.50 -19.21
C GLU A 137 -6.97 20.03 -19.15
N CYS A 138 -8.06 20.60 -19.69
CA CYS A 138 -8.30 22.04 -19.60
C CYS A 138 -8.62 22.49 -18.18
N ILE A 139 -9.40 21.73 -17.42
CA ILE A 139 -9.65 22.01 -15.99
C ILE A 139 -8.33 21.99 -15.23
N ASP A 140 -7.51 20.96 -15.47
CA ASP A 140 -6.20 20.81 -14.84
C ASP A 140 -5.29 22.01 -15.12
N ALA A 141 -5.17 22.39 -16.40
CA ALA A 141 -4.39 23.54 -16.82
C ALA A 141 -4.86 24.84 -16.16
N ILE A 142 -6.18 25.06 -16.05
CA ILE A 142 -6.73 26.25 -15.39
C ILE A 142 -6.38 26.25 -13.90
N VAL A 143 -6.61 25.13 -13.21
CA VAL A 143 -6.31 25.00 -11.77
C VAL A 143 -4.84 25.27 -11.48
N LEU A 144 -3.93 24.71 -12.30
CA LEU A 144 -2.49 24.94 -12.17
C LEU A 144 -2.09 26.42 -12.35
N GLN A 145 -2.68 27.13 -13.33
CA GLN A 145 -2.40 28.57 -13.52
C GLN A 145 -2.95 29.45 -12.39
N LEU A 146 -3.99 28.98 -11.68
CA LEU A 146 -4.57 29.67 -10.54
C LEU A 146 -3.87 29.33 -9.22
N SER A 147 -3.13 28.22 -9.16
CA SER A 147 -2.47 27.74 -7.96
C SER A 147 -1.44 28.75 -7.43
N GLY A 148 -1.38 28.91 -6.11
CA GLY A 148 -0.44 29.82 -5.43
C GLY A 148 -0.78 31.31 -5.54
N ARG A 149 -1.80 31.71 -6.30
CA ARG A 149 -2.17 33.13 -6.44
C ARG A 149 -3.14 33.58 -5.33
N PRO A 150 -2.95 34.77 -4.74
CA PRO A 150 -3.83 35.26 -3.68
C PRO A 150 -5.21 35.71 -4.21
N ASP A 151 -5.26 36.21 -5.44
CA ASP A 151 -6.49 36.71 -6.08
C ASP A 151 -7.48 35.60 -6.43
N SER A 152 -7.02 34.38 -6.70
CA SER A 152 -7.86 33.22 -7.05
C SER A 152 -8.38 32.44 -5.84
N ARG A 153 -7.90 32.71 -4.62
CA ARG A 153 -8.24 31.94 -3.41
C ARG A 153 -9.74 31.85 -3.16
N HIS A 154 -10.48 32.92 -3.44
CA HIS A 154 -11.93 32.96 -3.25
C HIS A 154 -12.69 31.99 -4.17
N LEU A 155 -12.11 31.57 -5.30
CA LEU A 155 -12.75 30.61 -6.23
C LEU A 155 -12.82 29.18 -5.69
N PHE A 156 -11.91 28.82 -4.78
CA PHE A 156 -11.75 27.45 -4.29
C PHE A 156 -12.01 27.31 -2.79
N ASN A 157 -11.96 28.42 -2.05
CA ASN A 157 -12.02 28.41 -0.58
C ASN A 157 -13.28 29.07 -0.02
N ASP A 158 -14.02 29.82 -0.84
CA ASP A 158 -15.26 30.47 -0.40
C ASP A 158 -16.43 29.49 -0.41
N ILE A 159 -17.27 29.59 0.62
CA ILE A 159 -18.50 28.82 0.77
C ILE A 159 -19.44 29.07 -0.42
N GLY A 160 -19.45 30.28 -0.98
CA GLY A 160 -20.22 30.61 -2.19
C GLY A 160 -19.81 29.79 -3.43
N THR A 161 -18.56 29.34 -3.47
CA THR A 161 -18.00 28.53 -4.57
C THR A 161 -17.94 27.03 -4.27
N LYS A 162 -18.31 26.63 -3.05
CA LYS A 162 -18.30 25.23 -2.62
C LYS A 162 -19.07 24.30 -3.57
N LYS A 163 -20.24 24.73 -4.06
CA LYS A 163 -21.03 23.92 -5.01
C LYS A 163 -20.27 23.59 -6.29
N LEU A 164 -19.48 24.53 -6.80
CA LEU A 164 -18.68 24.32 -8.00
C LEU A 164 -17.56 23.30 -7.74
N VAL A 165 -16.85 23.45 -6.61
CA VAL A 165 -15.80 22.49 -6.19
C VAL A 165 -16.40 21.10 -5.98
N ASP A 166 -17.50 21.00 -5.23
CA ASP A 166 -18.18 19.72 -4.98
C ASP A 166 -18.63 19.04 -6.29
N GLN A 167 -19.15 19.83 -7.24
CA GLN A 167 -19.55 19.31 -8.55
C GLN A 167 -18.37 18.81 -9.38
N MET A 168 -17.25 19.55 -9.40
CA MET A 168 -16.03 19.12 -10.09
C MET A 168 -15.44 17.84 -9.46
N VAL A 169 -15.35 17.79 -8.13
CA VAL A 169 -14.87 16.61 -7.40
C VAL A 169 -15.77 15.41 -7.68
N TYR A 170 -17.10 15.58 -7.59
CA TYR A 170 -18.04 14.51 -7.89
C TYR A 170 -17.88 14.00 -9.33
N MET A 171 -17.84 14.90 -10.31
CA MET A 171 -17.66 14.56 -11.72
C MET A 171 -16.36 13.77 -11.97
N MET A 172 -15.24 14.18 -11.36
CA MET A 172 -13.95 13.50 -11.52
C MET A 172 -13.96 12.13 -10.84
N LEU A 173 -14.56 12.00 -9.66
CA LEU A 173 -14.68 10.72 -8.94
C LEU A 173 -15.60 9.72 -9.66
N ASP A 174 -16.70 10.21 -10.23
CA ASP A 174 -17.60 9.42 -11.07
C ASP A 174 -16.87 8.91 -12.32
N THR A 175 -16.14 9.81 -13.00
CA THR A 175 -15.30 9.49 -14.16
C THR A 175 -14.23 8.45 -13.83
N ILE A 176 -13.55 8.58 -12.69
CA ILE A 176 -12.56 7.61 -12.18
C ILE A 176 -13.18 6.23 -11.97
N SER A 177 -14.41 6.19 -11.46
CA SER A 177 -15.10 4.96 -11.10
C SER A 177 -15.65 4.21 -12.31
N GLU A 178 -16.27 4.93 -13.24
CA GLU A 178 -17.07 4.36 -14.32
C GLU A 178 -16.30 4.23 -15.65
N SER A 179 -15.28 5.04 -15.91
CA SER A 179 -14.55 4.99 -17.19
C SER A 179 -13.70 3.72 -17.33
N GLU A 180 -13.62 3.15 -18.54
CA GLU A 180 -12.70 2.06 -18.90
C GLU A 180 -11.39 2.55 -19.52
N SER A 181 -11.38 3.77 -20.07
CA SER A 181 -10.25 4.36 -20.79
C SER A 181 -9.16 4.84 -19.83
N GLU A 182 -7.94 4.31 -19.99
CA GLU A 182 -6.77 4.71 -19.20
C GLU A 182 -6.53 6.22 -19.26
N GLN A 183 -6.67 6.83 -20.42
CA GLN A 183 -6.39 8.25 -20.61
C GLN A 183 -7.39 9.14 -19.86
N ILE A 184 -8.68 8.81 -19.90
CA ILE A 184 -9.72 9.52 -19.14
C ILE A 184 -9.45 9.39 -17.64
N GLN A 185 -9.11 8.19 -17.18
CA GLN A 185 -8.86 7.93 -15.77
C GLN A 185 -7.65 8.69 -15.22
N ILE A 186 -6.58 8.79 -16.00
CA ILE A 186 -5.38 9.56 -15.63
C ILE A 186 -5.72 11.06 -15.62
N ALA A 187 -6.34 11.58 -16.69
CA ALA A 187 -6.71 12.99 -16.77
C ALA A 187 -7.64 13.42 -15.61
N ALA A 188 -8.61 12.58 -15.25
CA ALA A 188 -9.49 12.83 -14.12
C ALA A 188 -8.75 12.80 -12.78
N ALA A 189 -7.82 11.87 -12.58
CA ALA A 189 -7.02 11.77 -11.36
C ALA A 189 -6.04 12.94 -11.19
N GLU A 190 -5.40 13.39 -12.28
CA GLU A 190 -4.49 14.54 -12.26
C GLU A 190 -5.25 15.85 -11.99
N ALA A 191 -6.37 16.08 -12.69
CA ALA A 191 -7.22 17.23 -12.44
C ALA A 191 -7.76 17.25 -11.00
N LEU A 192 -8.15 16.10 -10.46
CA LEU A 192 -8.60 15.97 -9.06
C LEU A 192 -7.46 16.25 -8.08
N LEU A 193 -6.27 15.74 -8.35
CA LEU A 193 -5.09 15.98 -7.51
C LEU A 193 -4.80 17.48 -7.39
N HIS A 194 -4.71 18.19 -8.51
CA HIS A 194 -4.42 19.63 -8.50
C HIS A 194 -5.59 20.45 -7.93
N LEU A 195 -6.84 20.04 -8.17
CA LEU A 195 -8.01 20.68 -7.56
C LEU A 195 -7.97 20.57 -6.03
N LEU A 196 -7.67 19.39 -5.49
CA LEU A 196 -7.56 19.20 -4.04
C LEU A 196 -6.35 19.93 -3.45
N ALA A 197 -5.26 20.08 -4.22
CA ALA A 197 -4.07 20.82 -3.78
C ALA A 197 -4.27 22.34 -3.73
N VAL A 198 -5.12 22.92 -4.60
CA VAL A 198 -5.37 24.38 -4.61
C VAL A 198 -6.34 24.81 -3.51
N VAL A 199 -7.22 23.92 -3.04
CA VAL A 199 -8.14 24.21 -1.92
C VAL A 199 -7.34 24.26 -0.62
N SER A 200 -7.25 25.44 -0.01
CA SER A 200 -6.61 25.68 1.28
C SER A 200 -7.56 25.52 2.47
N ASN A 201 -8.88 25.59 2.25
CA ASN A 201 -9.87 25.48 3.32
C ASN A 201 -10.04 24.02 3.78
N ARG A 202 -9.50 23.70 4.96
CA ARG A 202 -9.56 22.37 5.56
C ARG A 202 -10.98 21.82 5.73
N VAL A 203 -11.98 22.65 6.04
CA VAL A 203 -13.38 22.20 6.18
C VAL A 203 -13.94 21.73 4.85
N MET A 204 -13.62 22.43 3.76
CA MET A 204 -14.03 22.01 2.42
C MET A 204 -13.36 20.69 2.03
N LEU A 205 -12.06 20.55 2.25
CA LEU A 205 -11.34 19.29 2.01
C LEU A 205 -11.87 18.13 2.85
N ALA A 206 -12.13 18.37 4.14
CA ALA A 206 -12.73 17.37 5.03
C ALA A 206 -14.13 16.94 4.57
N SER A 207 -14.90 17.84 3.95
CA SER A 207 -16.23 17.51 3.41
C SER A 207 -16.19 16.60 2.18
N VAL A 208 -15.12 16.64 1.38
CA VAL A 208 -14.93 15.79 0.19
C VAL A 208 -14.09 14.54 0.45
N LEU A 209 -13.43 14.45 1.62
CA LEU A 209 -12.62 13.30 2.00
C LEU A 209 -13.41 11.97 1.97
N PRO A 210 -14.62 11.84 2.56
CA PRO A 210 -15.34 10.57 2.59
C PRO A 210 -15.68 10.03 1.20
N SER A 211 -16.15 10.90 0.29
CA SER A 211 -16.48 10.50 -1.08
C SER A 211 -15.23 10.13 -1.87
N THR A 212 -14.17 10.93 -1.77
CA THR A 212 -12.88 10.68 -2.43
C THR A 212 -12.28 9.36 -1.96
N ALA A 213 -12.17 9.17 -0.64
CA ALA A 213 -11.52 7.99 -0.07
C ALA A 213 -12.33 6.72 -0.37
N SER A 214 -13.67 6.78 -0.33
CA SER A 214 -14.55 5.65 -0.69
C SER A 214 -14.42 5.25 -2.16
N ALA A 215 -14.51 6.23 -3.08
CA ALA A 215 -14.38 6.01 -4.52
C ALA A 215 -13.01 5.41 -4.87
N LEU A 216 -11.92 6.00 -4.35
CA LEU A 216 -10.56 5.49 -4.56
C LEU A 216 -10.38 4.08 -3.97
N THR A 217 -10.93 3.81 -2.80
CA THR A 217 -10.90 2.45 -2.20
C THR A 217 -11.61 1.43 -3.08
N LYS A 218 -12.74 1.81 -3.70
CA LYS A 218 -13.49 0.92 -4.62
C LYS A 218 -12.64 0.57 -5.84
N VAL A 219 -11.98 1.55 -6.46
CA VAL A 219 -11.20 1.34 -7.70
C VAL A 219 -9.79 0.79 -7.47
N LEU A 220 -9.19 1.00 -6.30
CA LEU A 220 -7.88 0.46 -5.92
C LEU A 220 -7.94 -1.00 -5.47
N LYS A 221 -9.11 -1.51 -5.07
CA LYS A 221 -9.29 -2.94 -4.79
C LYS A 221 -9.02 -3.74 -6.07
N LYS A 222 -8.35 -4.89 -5.91
CA LYS A 222 -8.12 -5.88 -6.98
C LYS A 222 -9.48 -6.43 -7.42
N SER A 223 -10.17 -5.73 -8.33
CA SER A 223 -11.43 -6.19 -8.89
C SER A 223 -11.14 -7.14 -10.06
N PRO A 224 -11.70 -8.35 -10.08
CA PRO A 224 -11.60 -9.26 -11.21
C PRO A 224 -12.32 -8.72 -12.47
N SER A 225 -13.17 -7.69 -12.35
CA SER A 225 -13.97 -7.15 -13.46
C SER A 225 -13.31 -6.02 -14.26
N ALA A 226 -12.27 -5.37 -13.74
CA ALA A 226 -11.62 -4.24 -14.41
C ALA A 226 -10.12 -4.20 -14.06
N ARG A 227 -9.28 -4.79 -14.91
CA ARG A 227 -7.82 -4.77 -14.74
C ARG A 227 -7.29 -3.38 -15.09
N ARG A 228 -7.25 -2.49 -14.10
CA ARG A 228 -6.69 -1.13 -14.24
C ARG A 228 -5.18 -1.20 -14.51
N THR A 229 -4.67 -0.26 -15.30
CA THR A 229 -3.23 -0.19 -15.60
C THR A 229 -2.44 0.27 -14.38
N ARG A 230 -1.14 -0.04 -14.35
CA ARG A 230 -0.25 0.43 -13.27
C ARG A 230 -0.22 1.95 -13.12
N LYS A 231 -0.29 2.70 -14.23
CA LYS A 231 -0.25 4.18 -14.22
C LYS A 231 -1.49 4.76 -13.54
N VAL A 232 -2.65 4.18 -13.82
CA VAL A 232 -3.92 4.54 -13.19
C VAL A 232 -3.87 4.30 -11.68
N LEU A 233 -3.42 3.12 -11.24
CA LEU A 233 -3.29 2.79 -9.82
C LEU A 233 -2.34 3.75 -9.07
N VAL A 234 -1.19 4.07 -9.67
CA VAL A 234 -0.25 5.05 -9.12
C VAL A 234 -0.91 6.42 -8.97
N SER A 235 -1.65 6.87 -9.98
CA SER A 235 -2.34 8.17 -9.95
C SER A 235 -3.39 8.23 -8.83
N TYR A 236 -4.15 7.16 -8.62
CA TYR A 236 -5.14 7.06 -7.54
C TYR A 236 -4.51 7.07 -6.16
N LEU A 237 -3.37 6.39 -5.98
CA LEU A 237 -2.61 6.43 -4.73
C LEU A 237 -2.09 7.84 -4.43
N ARG A 238 -1.67 8.61 -5.45
CA ARG A 238 -1.27 10.01 -5.27
C ARG A 238 -2.44 10.90 -4.82
N VAL A 239 -3.62 10.74 -5.41
CA VAL A 239 -4.82 11.48 -4.98
C VAL A 239 -5.16 11.15 -3.53
N LEU A 240 -5.17 9.86 -3.17
CA LEU A 240 -5.45 9.42 -1.79
C LEU A 240 -4.42 9.97 -0.80
N LYS A 241 -3.14 9.93 -1.15
CA LYS A 241 -2.06 10.53 -0.34
C LYS A 241 -2.30 12.02 -0.14
N SER A 242 -2.58 12.76 -1.22
CA SER A 242 -2.78 14.21 -1.15
C SER A 242 -3.95 14.59 -0.25
N ILE A 243 -5.11 13.95 -0.42
CA ILE A 243 -6.29 14.32 0.38
C ILE A 243 -6.13 13.95 1.86
N LEU A 244 -5.50 12.81 2.17
CA LEU A 244 -5.23 12.42 3.55
C LEU A 244 -4.22 13.37 4.19
N HIS A 245 -3.11 13.70 3.51
CA HIS A 245 -2.12 14.64 4.03
C HIS A 245 -2.76 16.02 4.29
N SER A 246 -3.48 16.59 3.32
CA SER A 246 -4.06 17.93 3.44
C SER A 246 -5.12 18.08 4.53
N VAL A 247 -5.72 16.97 5.01
CA VAL A 247 -6.79 17.00 6.03
C VAL A 247 -6.31 16.49 7.40
N LEU A 248 -5.43 15.49 7.40
CA LEU A 248 -5.08 14.69 8.57
C LEU A 248 -3.62 14.79 8.98
N ALA A 249 -2.74 15.45 8.22
CA ALA A 249 -1.36 15.65 8.68
C ALA A 249 -1.36 16.34 10.06
N ASP A 250 -0.47 15.89 10.94
CA ASP A 250 -0.39 16.33 12.33
C ASP A 250 -0.14 17.83 12.42
N ALA A 251 0.65 18.40 11.51
CA ALA A 251 0.86 19.84 11.40
C ALA A 251 -0.43 20.63 11.07
N VAL A 252 -1.39 19.98 10.39
CA VAL A 252 -2.69 20.55 10.02
C VAL A 252 -3.71 20.36 11.15
N VAL A 253 -3.66 19.22 11.84
CA VAL A 253 -4.57 18.86 12.92
C VAL A 253 -4.20 19.59 14.23
N TYR A 254 -2.91 19.68 14.52
CA TYR A 254 -2.31 20.22 15.74
C TYR A 254 -1.29 21.32 15.39
N PRO A 255 -1.74 22.47 14.87
CA PRO A 255 -0.83 23.58 14.58
C PRO A 255 -0.13 24.04 15.86
N LEU A 256 1.19 24.23 15.80
CA LEU A 256 1.99 24.72 16.93
C LEU A 256 1.48 26.13 17.34
N GLU A 257 1.12 26.30 18.61
CA GLU A 257 0.72 27.59 19.19
C GLU A 257 1.95 28.45 19.51
N ASP A 258 2.76 28.80 18.50
CA ASP A 258 3.93 29.66 18.69
C ASP A 258 3.68 31.08 18.14
N GLY A 259 3.15 31.97 18.99
CA GLY A 259 3.14 33.43 18.75
C GLY A 259 2.12 34.20 19.62
N PRO A 260 2.45 35.39 20.15
CA PRO A 260 1.53 36.19 20.95
C PRO A 260 0.37 36.68 20.07
N SER A 261 -0.86 36.58 20.60
CA SER A 261 -2.17 36.78 19.97
C SER A 261 -2.49 38.16 19.38
N ASP A 262 -1.52 38.96 18.94
CA ASP A 262 -1.77 40.29 18.43
C ASP A 262 -1.49 40.37 16.92
N ALA A 263 -2.44 39.82 16.14
CA ALA A 263 -2.78 40.13 14.74
C ALA A 263 -3.09 38.87 13.90
N SER A 264 -4.21 38.20 14.15
CA SER A 264 -4.89 37.44 13.09
C SER A 264 -6.40 37.57 13.22
N GLY A 265 -7.01 38.24 12.26
CA GLY A 265 -8.46 38.29 12.13
C GLY A 265 -9.05 36.90 11.92
N THR A 266 -10.09 36.58 12.69
CA THR A 266 -11.35 35.95 12.26
C THR A 266 -11.33 34.67 11.39
N LEU A 267 -10.25 33.90 11.32
CA LEU A 267 -10.21 32.62 10.58
C LEU A 267 -9.95 31.37 11.45
N GLY A 268 -9.94 31.48 12.79
CA GLY A 268 -9.38 30.43 13.65
C GLY A 268 -10.33 29.62 14.55
N GLU A 269 -11.53 30.11 14.89
CA GLU A 269 -12.38 29.45 15.91
C GLU A 269 -13.42 28.49 15.31
N ASP A 270 -14.10 28.89 14.22
CA ASP A 270 -15.15 28.07 13.59
C ASP A 270 -14.58 26.78 12.98
N GLN A 271 -13.39 26.83 12.38
CA GLN A 271 -12.72 25.66 11.78
C GLN A 271 -12.17 24.69 12.85
N LYS A 272 -11.60 25.21 13.94
CA LYS A 272 -11.16 24.40 15.10
C LYS A 272 -12.34 23.72 15.79
N THR A 273 -13.50 24.39 15.86
CA THR A 273 -14.71 23.84 16.47
C THR A 273 -15.38 22.79 15.56
N ALA A 274 -15.43 23.02 14.24
CA ALA A 274 -16.05 22.10 13.29
C ALA A 274 -15.23 20.81 13.07
N LEU A 275 -13.90 20.90 13.04
CA LEU A 275 -12.98 19.76 12.84
C LEU A 275 -12.20 19.42 14.11
N GLY A 276 -12.90 19.43 15.25
CA GLY A 276 -12.33 19.12 16.55
C GLY A 276 -11.97 17.63 16.73
N THR A 277 -11.54 17.31 17.94
CA THR A 277 -11.13 15.94 18.34
C THR A 277 -12.23 14.90 18.16
N SER A 278 -13.52 15.28 18.29
CA SER A 278 -14.67 14.41 18.05
C SER A 278 -14.77 13.97 16.59
N TRP A 279 -14.55 14.89 15.65
CA TRP A 279 -14.53 14.60 14.22
C TRP A 279 -13.37 13.66 13.86
N LEU A 280 -12.18 13.92 14.43
CA LEU A 280 -11.00 13.07 14.20
C LEU A 280 -11.23 11.65 14.73
N ARG A 281 -11.79 11.52 15.93
CA ARG A 281 -12.11 10.21 16.53
C ARG A 281 -13.14 9.41 15.73
N ALA A 282 -14.02 10.07 14.98
CA ALA A 282 -14.96 9.41 14.06
C ALA A 282 -14.30 9.05 12.72
N THR A 283 -13.37 9.87 12.23
CA THR A 283 -12.77 9.75 10.89
C THR A 283 -11.57 8.82 10.85
N ALA A 284 -10.68 8.86 11.84
CA ALA A 284 -9.46 8.05 11.87
C ALA A 284 -9.73 6.52 11.77
N PRO A 285 -10.74 5.94 12.45
CA PRO A 285 -11.09 4.54 12.27
C PRO A 285 -11.59 4.21 10.85
N GLN A 286 -12.31 5.13 10.20
CA GLN A 286 -12.78 4.94 8.82
C GLN A 286 -11.61 4.93 7.84
N VAL A 287 -10.64 5.83 8.03
CA VAL A 287 -9.39 5.85 7.25
C VAL A 287 -8.60 4.56 7.46
N LYS A 288 -8.52 4.04 8.69
CA LYS A 288 -7.89 2.73 8.96
C LYS A 288 -8.54 1.60 8.15
N LEU A 289 -9.88 1.54 8.09
CA LEU A 289 -10.59 0.55 7.28
C LEU A 289 -10.28 0.66 5.79
N ILE A 290 -10.10 1.88 5.28
CA ILE A 290 -9.69 2.16 3.91
C ILE A 290 -8.26 1.65 3.67
N LEU A 291 -7.32 1.97 4.56
CA LEU A 291 -5.93 1.54 4.47
C LEU A 291 -5.80 0.02 4.50
N LEU A 292 -6.59 -0.69 5.30
CA LEU A 292 -6.62 -2.16 5.29
C LEU A 292 -7.00 -2.76 3.93
N GLN A 293 -7.74 -2.03 3.09
CA GLN A 293 -8.04 -2.46 1.73
C GLN A 293 -6.95 -2.06 0.74
N VAL A 294 -6.44 -0.84 0.84
CA VAL A 294 -5.42 -0.29 -0.07
C VAL A 294 -4.07 -1.00 0.10
N THR A 295 -3.68 -1.34 1.32
CA THR A 295 -2.43 -2.05 1.64
C THR A 295 -2.35 -3.46 1.05
N LYS A 296 -3.47 -4.05 0.61
CA LYS A 296 -3.46 -5.32 -0.15
C LYS A 296 -2.69 -5.22 -1.47
N LEU A 297 -2.45 -4.00 -1.97
CA LEU A 297 -1.59 -3.74 -3.13
C LEU A 297 -0.09 -3.96 -2.86
N ARG A 298 0.31 -4.27 -1.62
CA ARG A 298 1.71 -4.54 -1.25
C ARG A 298 2.38 -5.66 -2.05
N GLY A 299 1.59 -6.66 -2.47
CA GLY A 299 2.04 -7.78 -3.32
C GLY A 299 1.81 -7.57 -4.81
N HIS A 300 1.62 -6.33 -5.28
CA HIS A 300 1.42 -6.05 -6.71
C HIS A 300 2.70 -6.28 -7.52
N GLU A 301 2.59 -6.81 -8.74
CA GLU A 301 3.72 -7.18 -9.62
C GLU A 301 4.60 -5.96 -9.99
N SER A 302 3.96 -4.81 -10.23
CA SER A 302 4.66 -3.57 -10.60
C SER A 302 5.32 -2.87 -9.40
N SER A 303 6.63 -2.67 -9.46
CA SER A 303 7.42 -1.85 -8.52
C SER A 303 6.86 -0.42 -8.38
N ASP A 304 6.43 0.22 -9.48
CA ASP A 304 5.85 1.58 -9.43
C ASP A 304 4.64 1.70 -8.48
N VAL A 305 3.78 0.67 -8.46
CA VAL A 305 2.59 0.62 -7.60
C VAL A 305 3.01 0.40 -6.15
N ARG A 306 4.00 -0.48 -5.91
CA ARG A 306 4.54 -0.72 -4.56
C ARG A 306 5.21 0.53 -4.00
N ARG A 307 5.98 1.29 -4.79
CA ARG A 307 6.53 2.58 -4.38
C ARG A 307 5.46 3.62 -4.09
N ALA A 308 4.45 3.76 -4.95
CA ALA A 308 3.36 4.69 -4.70
C ALA A 308 2.58 4.34 -3.41
N LEU A 309 2.44 3.05 -3.10
CA LEU A 309 1.86 2.59 -1.84
C LEU A 309 2.80 2.88 -0.65
N ALA A 310 4.10 2.64 -0.79
CA ALA A 310 5.08 2.96 0.23
C ALA A 310 5.13 4.47 0.52
N ASP A 311 5.06 5.32 -0.50
CA ASP A 311 4.99 6.78 -0.37
C ASP A 311 3.77 7.26 0.42
N LEU A 312 2.63 6.56 0.29
CA LEU A 312 1.43 6.80 1.09
C LEU A 312 1.65 6.34 2.54
N CYS A 313 2.21 5.14 2.74
CA CYS A 313 2.48 4.58 4.06
C CYS A 313 3.52 5.41 4.83
N PHE A 314 4.58 5.90 4.17
CA PHE A 314 5.57 6.79 4.77
C PHE A 314 4.97 8.14 5.15
N MET A 315 4.12 8.74 4.31
CA MET A 315 3.41 9.97 4.67
C MET A 315 2.56 9.76 5.92
N ILE A 316 1.85 8.64 6.03
CA ILE A 316 1.05 8.35 7.22
C ILE A 316 1.94 8.15 8.45
N ALA A 317 3.04 7.41 8.32
CA ALA A 317 3.95 7.13 9.42
C ALA A 317 4.75 8.36 9.90
N LYS A 318 5.07 9.30 8.99
CA LYS A 318 5.85 10.51 9.27
C LYS A 318 4.96 11.69 9.65
N ASP A 319 3.98 11.98 8.80
CA ASP A 319 3.20 13.23 8.87
C ASP A 319 1.88 13.05 9.60
N CYS A 320 1.36 11.83 9.78
CA CYS A 320 0.08 11.55 10.45
C CYS A 320 0.23 10.65 11.69
N ALA A 321 1.40 10.64 12.33
CA ALA A 321 1.73 9.66 13.37
C ALA A 321 0.85 9.78 14.64
N THR A 322 0.34 10.98 14.94
CA THR A 322 -0.57 11.22 16.08
C THR A 322 -2.03 11.13 15.65
N SER A 323 -2.41 11.81 14.57
CA SER A 323 -3.77 11.83 14.03
C SER A 323 -4.28 10.47 13.55
N LEU A 324 -3.40 9.63 12.99
CA LEU A 324 -3.67 8.28 12.50
C LEU A 324 -2.88 7.22 13.25
N SER A 325 -2.63 7.43 14.55
CA SER A 325 -1.91 6.51 15.42
C SER A 325 -2.38 5.05 15.33
N ASP A 326 -3.70 4.82 15.25
CA ASP A 326 -4.32 3.50 15.09
C ASP A 326 -3.95 2.78 13.77
N SER A 327 -3.53 3.51 12.74
CA SER A 327 -3.16 2.99 11.42
C SER A 327 -1.67 2.68 11.30
N THR A 328 -0.84 3.16 12.22
CA THR A 328 0.63 3.02 12.21
C THR A 328 1.07 1.56 12.04
N SER A 329 0.46 0.65 12.80
CA SER A 329 0.79 -0.78 12.72
C SER A 329 0.59 -1.35 11.32
N VAL A 330 -0.53 -1.03 10.67
CA VAL A 330 -0.88 -1.54 9.34
C VAL A 330 0.06 -0.99 8.26
N VAL A 331 0.42 0.30 8.34
CA VAL A 331 1.32 0.92 7.37
C VAL A 331 2.76 0.46 7.54
N VAL A 332 3.24 0.28 8.78
CA VAL A 332 4.60 -0.24 9.05
C VAL A 332 4.71 -1.70 8.63
N GLU A 333 3.72 -2.55 8.92
CA GLU A 333 3.70 -3.94 8.42
C GLU A 333 3.76 -3.98 6.88
N THR A 334 3.06 -3.06 6.22
CA THR A 334 3.08 -2.93 4.77
C THR A 334 4.45 -2.50 4.25
N LEU A 335 5.09 -1.52 4.89
CA LEU A 335 6.43 -1.07 4.54
C LEU A 335 7.49 -2.16 4.75
N LEU A 336 7.39 -2.92 5.85
CA LEU A 336 8.26 -4.07 6.12
C LEU A 336 8.14 -5.14 5.03
N TYR A 337 6.90 -5.47 4.64
CA TYR A 337 6.67 -6.41 3.54
C TYR A 337 7.31 -5.92 2.24
N ILE A 338 7.05 -4.68 1.83
CA ILE A 338 7.60 -4.14 0.58
C ILE A 338 9.12 -4.04 0.64
N GLY A 339 9.69 -3.60 1.77
CA GLY A 339 11.13 -3.46 1.97
C GLY A 339 11.88 -4.79 2.02
N SER A 340 11.20 -5.90 2.34
CA SER A 340 11.78 -7.25 2.27
C SER A 340 11.99 -7.78 0.85
N LEU A 341 11.40 -7.12 -0.16
CA LEU A 341 11.58 -7.48 -1.56
C LEU A 341 12.94 -6.97 -2.05
N GLU A 342 13.72 -7.83 -2.72
CA GLU A 342 15.08 -7.51 -3.17
C GLU A 342 15.17 -6.25 -4.05
N GLU A 343 14.11 -5.95 -4.82
CA GLU A 343 14.00 -4.82 -5.73
C GLU A 343 13.82 -3.45 -5.03
N GLU A 344 13.50 -3.43 -3.73
CA GLU A 344 13.04 -2.22 -3.02
C GLU A 344 13.92 -1.86 -1.81
N LYS A 345 15.24 -2.07 -1.91
CA LYS A 345 16.20 -1.74 -0.82
C LYS A 345 16.13 -0.29 -0.34
N GLY A 346 15.75 0.64 -1.21
CA GLY A 346 15.56 2.06 -0.84
C GLY A 346 14.47 2.26 0.21
N ILE A 347 13.39 1.46 0.16
CA ILE A 347 12.28 1.51 1.13
C ILE A 347 12.76 0.97 2.49
N SER A 348 13.56 -0.11 2.50
CA SER A 348 14.15 -0.62 3.75
C SER A 348 15.03 0.43 4.42
N LEU A 349 15.91 1.09 3.66
CA LEU A 349 16.79 2.13 4.17
C LEU A 349 16.00 3.32 4.76
N GLU A 350 14.96 3.78 4.05
CA GLU A 350 14.13 4.88 4.53
C GLU A 350 13.34 4.49 5.80
N LEU A 351 12.88 3.24 5.89
CA LEU A 351 12.23 2.73 7.09
C LEU A 351 13.19 2.62 8.28
N GLU A 352 14.44 2.20 8.04
CA GLU A 352 15.50 2.18 9.07
C GLU A 352 15.79 3.59 9.59
N GLN A 353 15.95 4.57 8.69
CA GLN A 353 16.15 5.98 9.08
C GLN A 353 14.97 6.51 9.91
N LEU A 354 13.75 6.12 9.54
CA LEU A 354 12.55 6.50 10.25
C LEU A 354 12.48 5.84 11.63
N ALA A 355 12.85 4.57 11.77
CA ALA A 355 12.89 3.86 13.05
C ALA A 355 13.98 4.43 13.99
N ILE A 356 15.08 4.93 13.45
CA ILE A 356 16.11 5.65 14.23
C ILE A 356 15.56 6.97 14.78
N SER A 357 14.73 7.65 13.98
CA SER A 357 14.19 8.98 14.31
C SER A 357 12.97 8.92 15.23
N ASP A 358 12.14 7.87 15.14
CA ASP A 358 10.89 7.71 15.90
C ASP A 358 10.85 6.36 16.64
N SER A 359 10.90 6.43 17.97
CA SER A 359 10.89 5.23 18.83
C SER A 359 9.60 4.41 18.71
N ARG A 360 8.47 5.05 18.40
CA ARG A 360 7.18 4.34 18.24
C ARG A 360 7.24 3.39 17.06
N ILE A 361 7.90 3.82 15.98
CA ILE A 361 8.07 3.02 14.77
C ILE A 361 9.03 1.87 15.05
N ALA A 362 10.13 2.13 15.77
CA ALA A 362 11.04 1.06 16.22
C ALA A 362 10.33 0.01 17.08
N ASP A 363 9.43 0.43 17.98
CA ASP A 363 8.65 -0.47 18.83
C ASP A 363 7.65 -1.30 18.02
N VAL A 364 6.98 -0.69 17.04
CA VAL A 364 6.08 -1.41 16.11
C VAL A 364 6.86 -2.42 15.27
N ILE A 365 8.06 -2.08 14.78
CA ILE A 365 8.90 -3.02 14.03
C ILE A 365 9.32 -4.19 14.92
N ARG A 366 9.77 -3.91 16.15
CA ARG A 366 10.19 -4.95 17.11
C ARG A 366 9.05 -5.93 17.40
N THR A 367 7.87 -5.42 17.73
CA THR A 367 6.69 -6.26 18.02
C THR A 367 6.24 -7.10 16.82
N ASN A 368 6.36 -6.58 15.59
CA ASN A 368 6.08 -7.38 14.39
C ASN A 368 7.13 -8.46 14.14
N PHE A 369 8.41 -8.16 14.37
CA PHE A 369 9.48 -9.14 14.26
C PHE A 369 9.35 -10.26 15.31
N ASP A 370 9.03 -9.90 16.55
CA ASP A 370 8.80 -10.86 17.63
C ASP A 370 7.61 -11.77 17.30
N ARG A 371 6.52 -11.24 16.74
CA ARG A 371 5.38 -12.05 16.27
C ARG A 371 5.78 -12.99 15.13
N SER A 372 6.48 -12.49 14.12
CA SER A 372 6.88 -13.30 12.95
C SER A 372 7.85 -14.43 13.33
N SER A 373 8.79 -14.15 14.23
CA SER A 373 9.75 -15.15 14.72
C SER A 373 9.07 -16.17 15.64
N SER A 374 8.13 -15.73 16.49
CA SER A 374 7.27 -16.60 17.30
C SER A 374 6.46 -17.57 16.45
N ASP A 375 5.77 -17.07 15.42
CA ASP A 375 4.97 -17.91 14.52
C ASP A 375 5.84 -18.92 13.77
N MET A 376 6.99 -18.48 13.24
CA MET A 376 7.94 -19.38 12.61
C MET A 376 8.43 -20.46 13.58
N LEU A 377 8.79 -20.13 14.82
CA LEU A 377 9.24 -21.11 15.80
C LEU A 377 8.15 -22.11 16.19
N VAL A 378 6.90 -21.67 16.30
CA VAL A 378 5.75 -22.53 16.63
C VAL A 378 5.41 -23.48 15.47
N ASP A 379 5.41 -23.02 14.22
CA ASP A 379 5.16 -23.89 13.04
C ASP A 379 6.19 -25.02 12.90
N ASN A 380 7.32 -24.84 13.56
CA ASN A 380 8.52 -25.63 13.46
C ASN A 380 8.88 -26.32 14.79
N VAL A 381 7.96 -26.29 15.76
CA VAL A 381 8.22 -26.66 17.15
C VAL A 381 8.60 -28.13 17.32
N ASP A 382 7.96 -29.03 16.57
CA ASP A 382 8.10 -30.48 16.75
C ASP A 382 9.54 -30.95 16.50
N TYR A 383 10.20 -30.43 15.46
CA TYR A 383 11.58 -30.82 15.18
C TYR A 383 12.59 -30.13 16.10
N LEU A 384 12.32 -28.89 16.51
CA LEU A 384 13.20 -28.15 17.41
C LEU A 384 13.23 -28.79 18.78
N ILE A 385 12.06 -29.14 19.32
CA ILE A 385 11.92 -29.81 20.61
C ILE A 385 12.47 -31.23 20.55
N ASN A 386 12.19 -32.01 19.49
CA ASN A 386 12.76 -33.35 19.36
C ASN A 386 14.30 -33.32 19.27
N ALA A 387 14.88 -32.36 18.54
CA ALA A 387 16.33 -32.19 18.48
C ALA A 387 16.93 -31.83 19.85
N VAL A 388 16.24 -30.99 20.63
CA VAL A 388 16.66 -30.69 22.01
C VAL A 388 16.52 -31.90 22.93
N ALA A 389 15.40 -32.63 22.87
CA ALA A 389 15.18 -33.84 23.66
C ALA A 389 16.28 -34.88 23.38
N LEU A 390 16.62 -35.08 22.11
CA LEU A 390 17.71 -35.96 21.69
C LEU A 390 19.07 -35.47 22.21
N LYS A 391 19.38 -34.16 22.12
CA LYS A 391 20.63 -33.61 22.68
C LYS A 391 20.71 -33.82 24.20
N LEU A 392 19.62 -33.57 24.93
CA LEU A 392 19.54 -33.77 26.39
C LEU A 392 19.66 -35.25 26.79
N ASN A 393 19.07 -36.17 26.03
CA ASN A 393 19.14 -37.62 26.28
C ASN A 393 20.45 -38.26 25.78
N SER A 394 21.15 -37.62 24.84
CA SER A 394 22.45 -38.07 24.32
C SER A 394 23.64 -37.79 25.24
N PHE A 395 23.39 -37.29 26.45
CA PHE A 395 24.40 -37.00 27.48
C PHE A 395 25.43 -35.92 27.06
N ASP A 396 25.10 -35.09 26.07
CA ASP A 396 25.94 -33.96 25.67
C ASP A 396 25.74 -32.78 26.65
N VAL A 397 26.75 -32.48 27.46
CA VAL A 397 26.75 -31.50 28.58
C VAL A 397 26.74 -30.05 28.07
N SER A 398 26.28 -29.81 26.84
CA SER A 398 26.35 -28.51 26.20
C SER A 398 25.23 -27.59 26.75
N PRO A 399 25.56 -26.40 27.29
CA PRO A 399 24.56 -25.45 27.81
C PRO A 399 23.64 -24.88 26.71
N GLN A 400 23.93 -25.16 25.44
CA GLN A 400 23.20 -24.64 24.29
C GLN A 400 21.78 -25.22 24.20
N ALA A 401 21.60 -26.53 24.39
CA ALA A 401 20.30 -27.18 24.25
C ALA A 401 19.25 -26.63 25.25
N PRO A 402 19.54 -26.50 26.56
CA PRO A 402 18.65 -25.83 27.50
C PRO A 402 18.42 -24.34 27.20
N GLN A 403 19.42 -23.62 26.68
CA GLN A 403 19.29 -22.20 26.33
C GLN A 403 18.36 -21.98 25.13
N VAL A 404 18.38 -22.88 24.14
CA VAL A 404 17.46 -22.84 23.00
C VAL A 404 16.01 -22.96 23.49
N VAL A 405 15.72 -23.90 24.39
CA VAL A 405 14.37 -24.06 24.97
C VAL A 405 13.96 -22.83 25.77
N LEU A 406 14.87 -22.26 26.55
CA LEU A 406 14.60 -21.03 27.29
C LEU A 406 14.29 -19.84 26.36
N MET A 407 14.99 -19.74 25.22
CA MET A 407 14.74 -18.70 24.23
C MET A 407 13.42 -18.93 23.50
N MET A 408 13.12 -20.17 23.12
CA MET A 408 11.84 -20.54 22.52
C MET A 408 10.67 -20.26 23.46
N LEU A 409 10.79 -20.56 24.76
CA LEU A 409 9.80 -20.19 25.78
C LEU A 409 9.57 -18.68 25.87
N ARG A 410 10.64 -17.88 25.78
CA ARG A 410 10.53 -16.40 25.81
C ARG A 410 9.90 -15.79 24.57
N LEU A 411 10.11 -16.38 23.40
CA LEU A 411 9.59 -15.87 22.11
C LEU A 411 8.19 -16.41 21.77
N CYS A 412 7.92 -17.67 22.11
CA CYS A 412 6.65 -18.36 21.80
C CYS A 412 5.63 -18.29 22.94
N GLY A 413 6.07 -18.00 24.17
CA GLY A 413 5.24 -17.99 25.37
C GLY A 413 4.51 -19.32 25.60
N ALA A 414 3.30 -19.26 26.15
CA ALA A 414 2.47 -20.44 26.45
C ALA A 414 2.14 -21.37 25.26
N ARG A 415 2.34 -20.94 24.00
CA ARG A 415 2.05 -21.77 22.80
C ARG A 415 2.96 -22.98 22.68
N ILE A 416 4.16 -22.94 23.26
CA ILE A 416 5.14 -24.03 23.19
C ILE A 416 4.98 -25.07 24.30
N VAL A 417 4.31 -24.72 25.41
CA VAL A 417 4.17 -25.56 26.60
C VAL A 417 3.60 -26.95 26.30
N PRO A 418 2.55 -27.13 25.46
CA PRO A 418 2.00 -28.45 25.17
C PRO A 418 2.99 -29.42 24.51
N TYR A 419 4.02 -28.90 23.84
CA TYR A 419 5.00 -29.69 23.12
C TYR A 419 6.22 -30.04 23.98
N LEU A 420 6.35 -29.46 25.18
CA LEU A 420 7.53 -29.61 26.03
C LEU A 420 7.46 -30.81 27.00
N ASP A 421 6.37 -31.59 27.04
CA ASP A 421 6.19 -32.69 28.02
C ASP A 421 7.34 -33.70 27.98
N ASP A 422 7.66 -34.22 26.78
CA ASP A 422 8.77 -35.17 26.57
C ASP A 422 10.14 -34.55 26.88
N THR A 423 10.32 -33.25 26.61
CA THR A 423 11.55 -32.54 26.99
C THR A 423 11.67 -32.33 28.49
N VAL A 424 10.56 -32.14 29.22
CA VAL A 424 10.58 -32.00 30.68
C VAL A 424 11.02 -33.31 31.33
N GLU A 425 10.54 -34.46 30.83
CA GLU A 425 11.03 -35.78 31.27
C GLU A 425 12.52 -35.96 30.99
N SER A 426 12.98 -35.52 29.81
CA SER A 426 14.40 -35.52 29.44
C SER A 426 15.24 -34.59 30.34
N ILE A 427 14.71 -33.44 30.76
CA ILE A 427 15.35 -32.51 31.69
C ILE A 427 15.50 -33.13 33.09
N PHE A 428 14.47 -33.81 33.61
CA PHE A 428 14.58 -34.51 34.90
C PHE A 428 15.59 -35.65 34.87
N SER A 429 15.63 -36.39 33.76
CA SER A 429 16.65 -37.41 33.52
C SER A 429 18.06 -36.81 33.52
N ALA A 430 18.26 -35.67 32.85
CA ALA A 430 19.53 -34.96 32.85
C ALA A 430 19.92 -34.41 34.24
N LEU A 431 18.97 -33.86 35.02
CA LEU A 431 19.22 -33.37 36.38
C LEU A 431 19.70 -34.49 37.32
N ASN A 432 19.12 -35.68 37.21
CA ASN A 432 19.51 -36.84 38.03
C ASN A 432 20.95 -37.29 37.70
N ASN A 433 21.28 -37.32 36.41
CA ASN A 433 22.57 -37.81 35.91
C ASN A 433 23.71 -36.79 36.08
N PHE A 434 23.44 -35.48 36.13
CA PHE A 434 24.46 -34.41 36.08
C PHE A 434 24.44 -33.46 37.28
N HIS A 435 24.08 -33.94 38.47
CA HIS A 435 24.05 -33.17 39.73
C HIS A 435 25.40 -32.53 40.15
N GLY A 436 26.51 -32.93 39.53
CA GLY A 436 27.85 -32.35 39.75
C GLY A 436 28.16 -31.06 38.96
N TYR A 437 27.30 -30.63 38.03
CA TYR A 437 27.54 -29.46 37.17
C TYR A 437 26.61 -28.29 37.52
N PRO A 438 27.01 -27.39 38.44
CA PRO A 438 26.12 -26.37 38.99
C PRO A 438 25.56 -25.42 37.92
N ARG A 439 26.35 -25.10 36.90
CA ARG A 439 25.91 -24.18 35.83
C ARG A 439 24.85 -24.79 34.90
N LEU A 440 24.95 -26.09 34.62
CA LEU A 440 23.98 -26.81 33.80
C LEU A 440 22.67 -27.00 34.57
N VAL A 441 22.78 -27.40 35.85
CA VAL A 441 21.64 -27.54 36.75
C VAL A 441 20.89 -26.21 36.89
N GLU A 442 21.60 -25.10 37.05
CA GLU A 442 20.99 -23.76 37.08
C GLU A 442 20.20 -23.44 35.80
N LEU A 443 20.76 -23.75 34.62
CA LEU A 443 20.09 -23.55 33.34
C LEU A 443 18.84 -24.45 33.18
N LEU A 444 18.91 -25.72 33.58
CA LEU A 444 17.77 -26.64 33.54
C LEU A 444 16.64 -26.19 34.47
N PHE A 445 16.96 -25.69 35.67
CA PHE A 445 15.97 -25.09 36.56
C PHE A 445 15.41 -23.77 36.01
N GLN A 446 16.19 -22.98 35.27
CA GLN A 446 15.67 -21.79 34.58
C GLN A 446 14.65 -22.16 33.50
N VAL A 447 14.88 -23.26 32.75
CA VAL A 447 13.92 -23.78 31.78
C VAL A 447 12.63 -24.23 32.49
N LEU A 448 12.74 -25.06 33.54
CA LEU A 448 11.57 -25.52 34.30
C LEU A 448 10.79 -24.36 34.93
N LYS A 449 11.50 -23.35 35.46
CA LYS A 449 10.88 -22.12 35.98
C LYS A 449 10.15 -21.35 34.88
N GLY A 450 10.75 -21.27 33.69
CA GLY A 450 10.12 -20.68 32.51
C GLY A 450 8.83 -21.41 32.13
N VAL A 451 8.86 -22.74 32.03
CA VAL A 451 7.67 -23.56 31.75
C VAL A 451 6.56 -23.27 32.77
N VAL A 452 6.86 -23.34 34.07
CA VAL A 452 5.86 -23.09 35.12
C VAL A 452 5.27 -21.67 35.07
N GLN A 453 6.09 -20.67 34.73
CA GLN A 453 5.65 -19.29 34.61
C GLN A 453 4.69 -19.10 33.42
N GLU A 454 5.04 -19.66 32.26
CA GLU A 454 4.19 -19.62 31.06
C GLU A 454 2.92 -20.48 31.24
N SER A 455 2.99 -21.61 31.96
CA SER A 455 1.81 -22.43 32.30
C SER A 455 0.83 -21.70 33.23
N LYS A 456 1.29 -20.72 34.03
CA LYS A 456 0.43 -19.92 34.90
C LYS A 456 -0.42 -18.92 34.11
N GLU A 457 0.05 -18.48 32.94
CA GLU A 457 -0.69 -17.59 32.04
C GLU A 457 -1.73 -18.35 31.20
N GLN A 458 -1.64 -19.68 31.13
CA GLN A 458 -2.64 -20.58 30.57
C GLN A 458 -3.67 -20.99 31.65
N SER A 459 -4.77 -20.23 31.78
CA SER A 459 -5.88 -20.58 32.69
C SER A 459 -6.67 -21.83 32.26
N ASP A 460 -6.43 -22.37 31.06
CA ASP A 460 -7.12 -23.55 30.50
C ASP A 460 -6.48 -24.89 30.89
N LEU A 461 -5.37 -24.90 31.65
CA LEU A 461 -4.68 -26.13 32.05
C LEU A 461 -4.63 -26.37 33.57
N THR A 462 -5.51 -25.74 34.35
CA THR A 462 -5.64 -26.08 35.78
C THR A 462 -6.33 -27.44 35.95
N ILE A 463 -5.56 -28.45 36.37
CA ILE A 463 -6.10 -29.73 36.82
C ILE A 463 -6.91 -29.49 38.11
N THR A 464 -8.23 -29.40 37.99
CA THR A 464 -9.11 -29.59 39.15
C THR A 464 -9.19 -31.09 39.43
N ASN A 465 -9.02 -31.48 40.69
CA ASN A 465 -9.07 -32.87 41.15
C ASN A 465 -10.50 -33.45 41.06
N ALA A 466 -10.94 -33.69 39.84
CA ALA A 466 -11.92 -34.70 39.52
C ALA A 466 -11.27 -35.55 38.42
N SER A 467 -11.07 -36.84 38.68
CA SER A 467 -10.70 -37.80 37.65
C SER A 467 -11.77 -37.79 36.56
N ALA A 468 -11.57 -36.97 35.54
CA ALA A 468 -12.20 -37.07 34.24
C ALA A 468 -11.15 -37.61 33.29
N ALA A 469 -11.50 -38.72 32.63
CA ALA A 469 -10.69 -39.38 31.64
C ALA A 469 -10.18 -38.39 30.58
N ARG A 470 -8.96 -38.63 30.10
CA ARG A 470 -8.38 -37.96 28.93
C ARG A 470 -9.35 -38.08 27.75
N ASP A 471 -9.96 -36.96 27.36
CA ASP A 471 -10.65 -36.83 26.08
C ASP A 471 -9.64 -36.29 25.06
N HIS A 472 -9.15 -37.18 24.19
CA HIS A 472 -8.70 -36.77 22.87
C HIS A 472 -9.96 -36.43 22.08
N THR A 473 -10.20 -35.15 21.79
CA THR A 473 -11.18 -34.73 20.77
C THR A 473 -10.67 -35.11 19.38
N THR A 474 -10.64 -36.41 19.16
CA THR A 474 -10.75 -37.03 17.86
C THR A 474 -12.20 -36.79 17.44
N THR A 475 -12.38 -36.16 16.29
CA THR A 475 -13.66 -36.03 15.60
C THR A 475 -14.49 -37.31 15.74
N ASP A 476 -15.70 -37.18 16.29
CA ASP A 476 -16.68 -38.23 16.57
C ASP A 476 -16.72 -39.31 15.47
N ARG A 477 -16.11 -40.46 15.74
CA ARG A 477 -16.27 -41.69 14.96
C ARG A 477 -17.19 -42.62 15.73
N ARG A 478 -18.46 -42.61 15.34
CA ARG A 478 -19.51 -43.55 15.78
C ARG A 478 -18.96 -44.98 15.90
N ILE A 479 -19.06 -45.53 17.10
CA ILE A 479 -18.77 -46.95 17.37
C ILE A 479 -19.90 -47.76 16.72
N PHE A 480 -19.59 -48.46 15.63
CA PHE A 480 -20.52 -49.36 14.96
C PHE A 480 -20.85 -50.54 15.87
N GLN A 481 -22.13 -50.78 16.15
CA GLN A 481 -22.55 -52.02 16.79
C GLN A 481 -22.49 -53.17 15.79
N ILE A 482 -22.42 -54.42 16.29
CA ILE A 482 -22.43 -55.62 15.44
C ILE A 482 -23.69 -55.65 14.53
N SER A 483 -24.80 -55.08 15.00
CA SER A 483 -26.02 -54.85 14.21
C SER A 483 -25.80 -53.92 13.01
N ASP A 484 -24.97 -52.87 13.14
CA ASP A 484 -24.64 -51.95 12.05
C ASP A 484 -23.73 -52.60 11.01
N ILE A 485 -22.81 -53.47 11.45
CA ILE A 485 -21.94 -54.26 10.56
C ILE A 485 -22.78 -55.28 9.77
N VAL A 486 -23.75 -55.94 10.42
CA VAL A 486 -24.69 -56.85 9.75
C VAL A 486 -25.58 -56.11 8.74
N ASN A 487 -26.02 -54.89 9.07
CA ASN A 487 -26.79 -54.05 8.17
C ASN A 487 -25.96 -53.54 6.98
N ASP A 488 -24.68 -53.21 7.19
CA ASP A 488 -23.78 -52.79 6.12
C ASP A 488 -23.42 -53.96 5.19
N LEU A 489 -23.23 -55.17 5.73
CA LEU A 489 -23.03 -56.39 4.93
C LEU A 489 -24.27 -56.75 4.10
N ARG A 490 -25.49 -56.58 4.64
CA ARG A 490 -26.73 -56.73 3.85
C ARG A 490 -26.83 -55.67 2.75
N ARG A 491 -26.46 -54.41 3.02
CA ARG A 491 -26.42 -53.32 2.03
C ARG A 491 -25.39 -53.57 0.93
N ARG A 492 -24.21 -54.09 1.25
CA ARG A 492 -23.18 -54.47 0.27
C ARG A 492 -23.62 -55.63 -0.62
N LYS A 493 -24.35 -56.61 -0.07
CA LYS A 493 -24.94 -57.71 -0.87
C LYS A 493 -26.08 -57.22 -1.78
N SER A 494 -26.76 -56.12 -1.45
CA SER A 494 -27.70 -55.45 -2.35
C SER A 494 -26.95 -54.71 -3.46
N ARG A 495 -25.97 -53.86 -3.11
CA ARG A 495 -25.19 -53.08 -4.08
C ARG A 495 -24.38 -53.94 -5.05
N LYS A 496 -23.91 -55.12 -4.63
CA LYS A 496 -23.23 -56.05 -5.54
C LYS A 496 -24.19 -56.66 -6.58
N ARG A 497 -25.47 -56.82 -6.23
CA ARG A 497 -26.50 -57.22 -7.22
C ARG A 497 -26.82 -56.07 -8.17
N ASP A 498 -26.85 -54.84 -7.66
CA ASP A 498 -27.09 -53.64 -8.47
C ASP A 498 -25.88 -53.32 -9.40
N PHE A 499 -24.64 -53.61 -8.99
CA PHE A 499 -23.41 -53.40 -9.79
C PHE A 499 -23.11 -54.49 -10.82
N GLU A 500 -23.72 -55.68 -10.71
CA GLU A 500 -23.62 -56.72 -11.74
C GLU A 500 -24.60 -56.45 -12.91
N GLU A 501 -25.54 -55.50 -12.77
CA GLU A 501 -26.51 -55.13 -13.82
C GLU A 501 -26.08 -53.91 -14.69
N ASP A 502 -25.24 -52.99 -14.20
CA ASP A 502 -24.75 -51.84 -14.98
C ASP A 502 -23.32 -52.08 -15.50
N GLY A 503 -23.23 -52.66 -16.69
CA GLY A 503 -21.99 -52.86 -17.44
C GLY A 503 -21.61 -51.64 -18.28
N ASP A 504 -20.54 -50.95 -17.89
CA ASP A 504 -19.45 -50.47 -18.77
C ASP A 504 -18.56 -49.48 -18.01
N LEU A 505 -17.41 -49.95 -17.50
CA LEU A 505 -16.34 -49.09 -16.98
C LEU A 505 -14.99 -49.66 -17.43
N GLN A 506 -14.23 -48.85 -18.18
CA GLN A 506 -12.90 -49.20 -18.69
C GLN A 506 -11.91 -49.50 -17.54
N PRO A 507 -10.99 -50.46 -17.72
CA PRO A 507 -10.01 -50.81 -16.69
C PRO A 507 -8.97 -49.70 -16.49
N ALA A 508 -8.65 -49.42 -15.23
CA ALA A 508 -7.65 -48.44 -14.82
C ALA A 508 -6.23 -48.82 -15.32
N PRO A 509 -5.37 -47.84 -15.64
CA PRO A 509 -4.08 -48.09 -16.27
C PRO A 509 -3.07 -48.71 -15.30
N HIS A 510 -2.38 -49.78 -15.74
CA HIS A 510 -1.47 -50.59 -14.94
C HIS A 510 0.03 -50.35 -15.22
N ARG A 511 0.44 -49.18 -15.74
CA ARG A 511 1.87 -48.87 -15.97
C ARG A 511 2.29 -47.49 -15.43
N PRO A 512 3.55 -47.32 -15.01
CA PRO A 512 4.04 -46.07 -14.40
C PRO A 512 4.12 -44.90 -15.40
N TRP A 513 3.76 -43.71 -14.94
CA TRP A 513 3.57 -42.48 -15.76
C TRP A 513 4.76 -42.01 -16.61
N ARG A 514 5.98 -42.49 -16.37
CA ARG A 514 7.20 -41.95 -17.00
C ARG A 514 7.49 -42.51 -18.39
N GLU A 515 6.89 -43.63 -18.76
CA GLU A 515 7.01 -44.22 -20.11
C GLU A 515 5.98 -43.63 -21.09
N GLN A 516 4.81 -43.21 -20.60
CA GLN A 516 3.78 -42.53 -21.41
C GLN A 516 4.25 -41.18 -21.98
N ALA A 517 5.19 -40.51 -21.32
CA ALA A 517 5.74 -39.23 -21.76
C ALA A 517 6.74 -39.35 -22.93
N LYS A 518 7.22 -40.56 -23.26
CA LYS A 518 8.08 -40.80 -24.45
C LYS A 518 7.32 -41.29 -25.67
N GLU A 519 6.16 -41.91 -25.51
CA GLU A 519 5.29 -42.32 -26.63
C GLU A 519 4.39 -41.17 -27.14
N GLN A 520 4.09 -40.16 -26.32
CA GLN A 520 3.31 -38.98 -26.74
C GLN A 520 4.09 -37.95 -27.57
N ALA A 521 5.39 -38.14 -27.78
CA ALA A 521 6.20 -37.29 -28.65
C ALA A 521 6.31 -37.80 -30.10
N ASP A 522 5.83 -39.01 -30.40
CA ASP A 522 5.99 -39.68 -31.71
C ASP A 522 4.68 -39.95 -32.47
N GLU A 523 3.53 -39.42 -32.02
CA GLU A 523 2.25 -39.60 -32.73
C GLU A 523 1.49 -38.27 -32.94
N GLN A 524 1.92 -37.50 -33.94
CA GLN A 524 1.03 -36.60 -34.67
C GLN A 524 1.17 -36.87 -36.18
N PRO A 525 0.11 -37.29 -36.89
CA PRO A 525 0.16 -37.45 -38.34
C PRO A 525 0.01 -36.09 -39.04
N PRO A 526 0.79 -35.77 -40.09
CA PRO A 526 0.54 -34.62 -40.94
C PRO A 526 -0.44 -34.99 -42.06
N SER A 527 -1.47 -34.18 -42.29
CA SER A 527 -2.24 -34.17 -43.55
C SER A 527 -1.90 -32.91 -44.36
N GLY A 528 -1.52 -33.15 -45.63
CA GLY A 528 -0.82 -32.23 -46.56
C GLY A 528 -1.54 -30.93 -46.93
N ILE A 529 -0.84 -29.97 -47.56
CA ILE A 529 -0.56 -29.93 -49.02
C ILE A 529 0.71 -29.09 -49.36
N GLN A 530 1.50 -29.64 -50.31
CA GLN A 530 2.45 -29.07 -51.32
C GLN A 530 3.92 -28.69 -50.99
N ASP A 531 4.83 -29.41 -51.69
CA ASP A 531 6.09 -29.05 -52.41
C ASP A 531 6.98 -27.94 -51.81
N ASP A 532 8.31 -28.03 -51.70
CA ASP A 532 9.30 -28.52 -52.66
C ASP A 532 10.72 -28.51 -52.03
N ASN A 533 11.62 -29.38 -52.52
CA ASN A 533 13.10 -29.28 -52.59
C ASN A 533 14.05 -29.50 -51.37
N GLN A 534 14.83 -30.58 -51.54
CA GLN A 534 16.31 -30.71 -51.56
C GLN A 534 17.16 -30.76 -50.27
N ASP A 535 17.68 -31.97 -50.05
CA ASP A 535 19.09 -32.38 -49.90
C ASP A 535 19.95 -32.04 -48.66
N ASP A 536 20.68 -33.11 -48.28
CA ASP A 536 22.02 -33.22 -47.69
C ASP A 536 22.24 -33.48 -46.17
N MET A 537 22.56 -34.76 -45.92
CA MET A 537 23.83 -35.26 -45.33
C MET A 537 24.24 -34.85 -43.91
N SER A 538 24.32 -35.80 -42.98
CA SER A 538 25.57 -36.56 -42.72
C SER A 538 25.54 -37.33 -41.38
N GLU A 539 26.02 -38.56 -41.48
CA GLU A 539 26.26 -39.53 -40.41
C GLU A 539 27.41 -39.14 -39.48
N GLY A 540 27.42 -39.72 -38.28
CA GLY A 540 28.56 -39.69 -37.37
C GLY A 540 28.41 -40.64 -36.18
N MET A 541 28.45 -41.95 -36.45
CA MET A 541 28.65 -42.98 -35.42
C MET A 541 30.02 -42.85 -34.73
N GLY A 542 30.07 -43.10 -33.43
CA GLY A 542 31.30 -43.30 -32.67
C GLY A 542 31.01 -44.06 -31.38
N ALA A 543 31.10 -45.39 -31.47
CA ALA A 543 30.93 -46.32 -30.36
C ALA A 543 32.22 -46.48 -29.53
N SER A 544 32.07 -46.64 -28.21
CA SER A 544 33.00 -47.42 -27.38
C SER A 544 32.27 -47.97 -26.15
N ASP A 545 32.29 -49.30 -26.08
CA ASP A 545 31.79 -50.25 -25.06
C ASP A 545 32.78 -50.33 -23.84
N PRO A 546 32.67 -51.22 -22.83
CA PRO A 546 31.89 -51.06 -21.59
C PRO A 546 32.66 -51.29 -20.25
N GLY A 547 32.07 -50.78 -19.15
CA GLY A 547 32.09 -51.37 -17.79
C GLY A 547 32.96 -50.68 -16.71
N PRO A 548 32.72 -50.91 -15.39
CA PRO A 548 31.46 -51.15 -14.67
C PRO A 548 31.27 -50.26 -13.39
N LYS A 549 29.99 -50.01 -13.03
CA LYS A 549 29.34 -49.92 -11.69
C LYS A 549 30.03 -49.18 -10.51
N ASP A 550 29.29 -48.21 -9.94
CA ASP A 550 28.82 -48.16 -8.52
C ASP A 550 28.62 -46.71 -8.03
N ASP A 551 27.48 -46.09 -8.36
CA ASP A 551 27.02 -44.89 -7.63
C ASP A 551 26.05 -45.33 -6.53
N ASP A 552 26.64 -45.57 -5.35
CA ASP A 552 25.96 -45.94 -4.12
C ASP A 552 25.04 -44.78 -3.65
N PRO A 553 23.71 -44.98 -3.57
CA PRO A 553 22.74 -43.96 -3.14
C PRO A 553 23.05 -43.36 -1.76
N LEU A 554 23.80 -44.08 -0.90
CA LEU A 554 24.18 -43.60 0.43
C LEU A 554 25.08 -42.36 0.39
N LYS A 555 25.97 -42.22 -0.61
CA LYS A 555 26.88 -41.05 -0.69
C LYS A 555 26.15 -39.75 -1.04
N SER A 556 25.08 -39.83 -1.83
CA SER A 556 24.24 -38.67 -2.15
C SER A 556 23.41 -38.19 -0.95
N TYR A 557 23.02 -39.14 -0.09
CA TYR A 557 22.30 -38.90 1.15
C TYR A 557 23.21 -38.32 2.23
N GLU A 558 24.45 -38.83 2.34
CA GLU A 558 25.48 -38.27 3.22
C GLU A 558 25.89 -36.85 2.81
N ALA A 559 26.05 -36.58 1.51
CA ALA A 559 26.35 -35.23 1.02
C ALA A 559 25.21 -34.22 1.30
N SER A 560 23.96 -34.65 1.21
CA SER A 560 22.79 -33.83 1.57
C SER A 560 22.66 -33.65 3.10
N SER A 561 23.02 -34.66 3.88
CA SER A 561 23.07 -34.61 5.34
C SER A 561 24.17 -33.67 5.86
N VAL A 562 25.35 -33.67 5.23
CA VAL A 562 26.45 -32.75 5.55
C VAL A 562 26.06 -31.31 5.22
N LYS A 563 25.43 -31.07 4.05
CA LYS A 563 24.89 -29.74 3.70
C LYS A 563 23.79 -29.25 4.65
N ALA A 564 22.96 -30.16 5.16
CA ALA A 564 21.95 -29.84 6.17
C ALA A 564 22.59 -29.51 7.52
N ARG A 565 23.63 -30.25 7.94
CA ARG A 565 24.41 -29.93 9.15
C ARG A 565 25.14 -28.60 9.03
N ASP A 566 25.74 -28.29 7.88
CA ASP A 566 26.39 -26.99 7.64
C ASP A 566 25.40 -25.83 7.72
N ARG A 567 24.16 -26.01 7.23
CA ARG A 567 23.10 -25.01 7.34
C ARG A 567 22.61 -24.83 8.78
N VAL A 568 22.51 -25.91 9.54
CA VAL A 568 22.18 -25.84 10.98
C VAL A 568 23.29 -25.15 11.76
N GLN A 569 24.56 -25.44 11.45
CA GLN A 569 25.71 -24.77 12.06
C GLN A 569 25.74 -23.27 11.72
N GLN A 570 25.45 -22.90 10.47
CA GLN A 570 25.33 -21.50 10.05
C GLN A 570 24.20 -20.78 10.78
N LEU A 571 23.06 -21.45 11.02
CA LEU A 571 21.95 -20.89 11.80
C LEU A 571 22.31 -20.76 13.29
N GLU A 572 23.01 -21.75 13.86
CA GLU A 572 23.53 -21.68 15.24
C GLU A 572 24.52 -20.50 15.40
N ASP A 573 25.45 -20.32 14.46
CA ASP A 573 26.44 -19.23 14.48
C ASP A 573 25.78 -17.84 14.31
N LEU A 574 24.75 -17.74 13.47
CA LEU A 574 23.99 -16.51 13.25
C LEU A 574 23.19 -16.12 14.51
N VAL A 575 22.59 -17.10 15.19
CA VAL A 575 21.89 -16.90 16.46
C VAL A 575 22.87 -16.44 17.55
N ILE A 576 24.07 -17.02 17.61
CA ILE A 576 25.11 -16.60 18.56
C ILE A 576 25.55 -15.14 18.28
N GLN A 577 25.79 -14.77 17.01
CA GLN A 577 26.11 -13.38 16.64
C GLN A 577 24.99 -12.40 17.00
N MET A 578 23.73 -12.78 16.81
CA MET A 578 22.59 -11.94 17.19
C MET A 578 22.47 -11.76 18.71
N VAL A 579 22.78 -12.81 19.48
CA VAL A 579 22.80 -12.76 20.95
C VAL A 579 23.93 -11.87 21.47
N ASP A 580 25.10 -11.89 20.85
CA ASP A 580 26.23 -11.04 21.24
C ASP A 580 26.02 -9.58 20.83
N ALA A 581 25.42 -9.33 19.67
CA ALA A 581 25.00 -7.99 19.26
C ALA A 581 23.96 -7.39 20.23
N ALA A 582 22.95 -8.17 20.63
CA ALA A 582 21.96 -7.75 21.62
C ALA A 582 22.57 -7.49 23.01
N ARG A 583 23.63 -8.22 23.38
CA ARG A 583 24.36 -8.03 24.64
C ARG A 583 25.22 -6.77 24.62
N SER A 584 25.85 -6.44 23.48
CA SER A 584 26.62 -5.20 23.27
C SER A 584 25.74 -3.95 23.38
N VAL A 585 24.55 -3.98 22.77
CA VAL A 585 23.59 -2.85 22.84
C VAL A 585 23.12 -2.61 24.27
N LYS A 586 22.96 -3.67 25.08
CA LYS A 586 22.58 -3.57 26.49
C LYS A 586 23.71 -3.04 27.39
N THR A 587 24.97 -3.25 27.03
CA THR A 587 26.13 -2.67 27.75
C THR A 587 26.35 -1.19 27.43
N ASP A 588 25.98 -0.72 26.24
CA ASP A 588 26.08 0.71 25.89
C ASP A 588 24.97 1.56 26.55
N LEU A 589 23.76 0.99 26.70
CA LEU A 589 22.65 1.63 27.43
C LEU A 589 22.84 1.73 28.95
N SER A 590 23.79 0.98 29.53
CA SER A 590 24.11 1.03 30.97
C SER A 590 25.28 1.96 31.32
N ARG A 591 25.91 2.61 30.33
CA ARG A 591 27.05 3.53 30.52
C ARG A 591 26.72 5.02 30.39
N THR A 592 25.49 5.40 30.10
CA THR A 592 25.05 6.80 30.13
C THR A 592 24.59 7.19 31.55
N PRO A 593 25.29 8.08 32.28
CA PRO A 593 24.85 8.53 33.59
C PRO A 593 23.73 9.57 33.46
N LEU A 594 22.61 9.33 34.15
CA LEU A 594 21.54 10.30 34.36
C LEU A 594 22.03 11.45 35.28
N PRO A 595 21.71 12.73 35.00
CA PRO A 595 22.08 13.85 35.85
C PRO A 595 21.23 13.89 37.12
N THR A 596 21.88 13.83 38.27
CA THR A 596 21.27 13.95 39.60
C THR A 596 20.89 15.40 39.92
N THR A 597 19.60 15.62 40.17
CA THR A 597 19.03 16.86 40.73
C THR A 597 19.52 17.07 42.16
N ALA A 598 20.24 18.17 42.39
CA ALA A 598 20.68 18.60 43.71
C ALA A 598 19.56 19.36 44.45
N THR A 599 19.01 18.76 45.50
CA THR A 599 18.25 19.46 46.54
C THR A 599 19.19 19.78 47.69
N GLY A 600 19.60 21.05 47.80
CA GLY A 600 20.40 21.57 48.90
C GLY A 600 19.62 21.63 50.21
N LYS A 601 20.16 20.98 51.25
CA LYS A 601 19.81 21.23 52.65
C LYS A 601 21.10 21.64 53.36
N ASP A 602 21.22 22.94 53.59
CA ASP A 602 22.33 23.51 54.36
C ASP A 602 22.09 23.32 55.86
N HIS A 603 23.12 22.76 56.49
CA HIS A 603 23.30 22.65 57.94
C HIS A 603 23.75 24.02 58.49
N VAL A 604 23.03 24.56 59.48
CA VAL A 604 23.47 25.73 60.27
C VAL A 604 23.66 25.29 61.72
N THR A 605 24.87 25.53 62.23
CA THR A 605 25.30 25.35 63.64
C THR A 605 24.83 26.50 64.54
N PRO A 606 24.66 26.28 65.86
CA PRO A 606 24.03 27.22 66.78
C PRO A 606 25.05 28.15 67.46
N GLY A 607 24.63 29.38 67.76
CA GLY A 607 25.42 30.33 68.54
C GLY A 607 24.68 31.63 68.82
N ASP A 608 23.90 31.61 69.90
CA ASP A 608 23.81 32.59 70.99
C ASP A 608 23.65 34.11 70.69
N GLY A 609 22.82 34.77 71.53
CA GLY A 609 22.95 36.21 71.75
C GLY A 609 21.87 37.13 71.16
N ARG A 610 20.65 37.04 71.73
CA ARG A 610 19.97 38.12 72.48
C ARG A 610 20.00 39.58 71.94
N LEU A 611 18.82 40.20 72.01
CA LEU A 611 18.52 41.66 72.13
C LEU A 611 18.59 42.43 70.79
N GLU A 612 17.66 43.30 70.41
CA GLU A 612 16.44 43.81 71.02
C GLU A 612 15.79 44.78 70.02
N GLN A 613 14.54 45.16 70.33
CA GLN A 613 13.91 46.43 70.02
C GLN A 613 13.12 46.59 68.71
N ASN A 614 11.80 46.47 68.94
CA ASN A 614 10.83 47.55 68.79
C ASN A 614 10.40 47.97 67.39
N GLY A 615 9.16 47.57 67.06
CA GLY A 615 8.10 48.55 67.30
C GLY A 615 7.06 48.67 66.20
N LYS A 616 5.81 48.46 66.65
CA LYS A 616 4.61 49.26 66.39
C LYS A 616 3.58 48.82 65.34
N TYR A 617 2.43 48.50 65.95
CA TYR A 617 1.04 48.78 65.59
C TYR A 617 0.23 47.78 64.74
N VAL A 618 -0.60 47.08 65.50
CA VAL A 618 -1.91 46.49 65.23
C VAL A 618 -2.87 47.49 64.57
N GLY A 619 -3.74 46.97 63.71
CA GLY A 619 -4.95 47.61 63.21
C GLY A 619 -5.60 46.72 62.17
#